data_AF-A0A963TB34-F1
#
_entry.id   AF-A0A963TB34-F1
#
_cell.length_a   1.000
_cell.length_b   1.000
_cell.length_c   1.000
_cell.angle_alpha   90.00
_cell.angle_beta   90.00
_cell.angle_gamma   90.00
#
_symmetry.space_group_name_H-M   'P 1'
#
loop_
_entity.id
_entity.type
_entity.pdbx_description
1 polymer ?
#
loop_
_entity_poly.entity_id
_entity_poly.type
_entity_poly.pdbx_seq_one_letter_code
_entity_poly.pdbx_strand_id
1 'polypeptide(L)'
;ADTGPVTAFLETVRARGIRDALETADIPAPSRAFTATTFDIIGTGRPHEVAAALALGREHIIPGMFRAILARTGIGPADAPTFHGYLNRHIHLDEDFHAPMSLKLLAALCAGDGEKVAQAQAAARRAVEARIALWDGVLAALG
;
A
#
# COMPACT_ATOMS: atom_id res chain seq x y z
N ALA A 1 -23.04 6.67 4.52
CA ALA A 1 -21.96 7.50 3.95
C ALA A 1 -22.35 7.88 2.54
N ASP A 2 -22.03 9.10 2.11
CA ASP A 2 -22.23 9.53 0.72
C ASP A 2 -21.24 8.79 -0.20
N THR A 3 -21.75 8.15 -1.25
CA THR A 3 -20.95 7.39 -2.23
C THR A 3 -20.61 8.19 -3.48
N GLY A 4 -21.17 9.38 -3.66
CA GLY A 4 -20.99 10.23 -4.84
C GLY A 4 -19.51 10.43 -5.24
N PRO A 5 -18.61 10.80 -4.30
CA PRO A 5 -17.20 11.02 -4.61
C PRO A 5 -16.49 9.76 -5.16
N VAL A 6 -16.78 8.59 -4.58
CA VAL A 6 -16.18 7.32 -5.03
C VAL A 6 -16.72 6.93 -6.41
N THR A 7 -18.01 7.11 -6.66
CA THR A 7 -18.61 6.84 -7.98
C THR A 7 -18.01 7.74 -9.06
N ALA A 8 -17.88 9.05 -8.80
CA ALA A 8 -17.29 10.00 -9.74
C ALA A 8 -15.81 9.69 -10.04
N PHE A 9 -15.05 9.27 -9.01
CA PHE A 9 -13.68 8.80 -9.20
C PHE A 9 -13.64 7.59 -10.15
N LEU A 10 -14.48 6.57 -9.93
CA LEU A 10 -14.53 5.38 -10.76
C LEU A 10 -14.97 5.67 -12.20
N GLU A 11 -15.91 6.59 -12.40
CA GLU A 11 -16.31 7.06 -13.73
C GLU A 11 -15.14 7.73 -14.46
N THR A 12 -14.38 8.57 -13.76
CA THR A 12 -13.18 9.21 -14.31
C THR A 12 -12.11 8.18 -14.67
N VAL A 13 -11.87 7.17 -13.81
CA VAL A 13 -10.94 6.07 -14.12
C VAL A 13 -11.34 5.34 -15.40
N ARG A 14 -12.63 5.04 -15.58
CA ARG A 14 -13.14 4.35 -16.78
C ARG A 14 -13.00 5.19 -18.05
N ALA A 15 -13.29 6.49 -17.95
CA ALA A 15 -13.30 7.38 -19.10
C ALA A 15 -11.89 7.86 -19.51
N ARG A 16 -11.02 8.10 -18.54
CA ARG A 16 -9.75 8.83 -18.73
C ARG A 16 -8.54 8.15 -18.11
N GLY A 17 -8.73 7.06 -17.39
CA GLY A 17 -7.66 6.33 -16.73
C GLY A 17 -7.32 6.86 -15.34
N ILE A 18 -6.48 6.10 -14.64
CA ILE A 18 -6.16 6.35 -13.22
C ILE A 18 -5.38 7.66 -13.00
N ARG A 19 -4.50 8.05 -13.93
CA ARG A 19 -3.71 9.28 -13.79
C ARG A 19 -4.62 10.50 -13.71
N ASP A 20 -5.56 10.62 -14.65
CA ASP A 20 -6.54 11.71 -14.67
C ASP A 20 -7.49 11.66 -13.47
N ALA A 21 -7.89 10.47 -13.03
CA ALA A 21 -8.76 10.32 -11.86
C ALA A 21 -8.06 10.75 -10.56
N LEU A 22 -6.78 10.43 -10.40
CA LEU A 22 -5.98 10.91 -9.28
C LEU A 22 -5.84 12.43 -9.25
N GLU A 23 -6.07 13.11 -10.39
CA GLU A 23 -6.00 14.57 -10.45
C GLU A 23 -7.23 15.30 -9.88
N THR A 24 -8.29 14.58 -9.53
CA THR A 24 -9.52 15.16 -8.95
C THR A 24 -9.26 15.91 -7.64
N ALA A 25 -9.90 17.07 -7.46
CA ALA A 25 -9.60 18.00 -6.36
C ALA A 25 -9.82 17.40 -4.95
N ASP A 26 -10.75 16.46 -4.83
CA ASP A 26 -11.17 15.88 -3.55
C ASP A 26 -10.19 14.84 -3.00
N ILE A 27 -9.15 14.47 -3.74
CA ILE A 27 -8.15 13.51 -3.28
C ILE A 27 -7.02 14.24 -2.55
N PRO A 28 -6.78 13.94 -1.25
CA PRO A 28 -5.67 14.53 -0.51
C PRO A 28 -4.33 14.31 -1.23
N ALA A 29 -3.49 15.34 -1.28
CA ALA A 29 -2.20 15.28 -1.96
C ALA A 29 -1.31 14.10 -1.51
N PRO A 30 -1.21 13.75 -0.20
CA PRO A 30 -0.45 12.58 0.23
C PRO A 30 -1.00 11.26 -0.33
N SER A 31 -2.33 11.11 -0.38
CA SER A 31 -3.00 9.94 -0.97
C SER A 31 -2.72 9.83 -2.46
N ARG A 32 -2.80 10.96 -3.18
CA ARG A 32 -2.48 11.04 -4.62
C ARG A 32 -1.06 10.61 -4.92
N ALA A 33 -0.08 11.16 -4.20
CA ALA A 33 1.33 10.85 -4.38
C ALA A 33 1.66 9.37 -4.08
N PHE A 34 1.06 8.82 -3.03
CA PHE A 34 1.21 7.41 -2.67
C PHE A 34 0.65 6.47 -3.76
N THR A 35 -0.58 6.74 -4.24
CA THR A 35 -1.18 5.94 -5.30
C THR A 35 -0.45 6.11 -6.63
N ALA A 36 -0.01 7.32 -6.99
CA ALA A 36 0.79 7.57 -8.19
C ALA A 36 2.08 6.75 -8.18
N THR A 37 2.80 6.70 -7.04
CA THR A 37 4.01 5.88 -6.90
C THR A 37 3.73 4.40 -7.17
N THR A 38 2.60 3.89 -6.71
CA THR A 38 2.18 2.50 -6.98
C THR A 38 1.99 2.26 -8.48
N PHE A 39 1.27 3.15 -9.17
CA PHE A 39 1.03 3.02 -10.61
C PHE A 39 2.28 3.25 -11.45
N ASP A 40 3.23 4.06 -11.00
CA ASP A 40 4.52 4.19 -11.67
C ASP A 40 5.34 2.90 -11.60
N ILE A 41 5.36 2.24 -10.43
CA ILE A 41 6.04 0.93 -10.28
C ILE A 41 5.38 -0.11 -11.20
N ILE A 42 4.04 -0.14 -11.25
CA ILE A 42 3.30 -1.00 -12.19
C ILE A 42 3.66 -0.67 -13.65
N GLY A 43 3.74 0.63 -13.97
CA GLY A 43 4.04 1.13 -15.31
C GLY A 43 5.44 0.79 -15.83
N THR A 44 6.36 0.34 -14.97
CA THR A 44 7.66 -0.18 -15.40
C THR A 44 7.54 -1.47 -16.22
N GLY A 45 6.44 -2.21 -16.06
CA GLY A 45 6.25 -3.51 -16.70
C GLY A 45 7.21 -4.59 -16.18
N ARG A 46 7.93 -4.35 -15.07
CA ARG A 46 8.92 -5.27 -14.50
C ARG A 46 8.32 -6.06 -13.33
N PRO A 47 8.03 -7.36 -13.50
CA PRO A 47 7.32 -8.13 -12.47
C PRO A 47 8.07 -8.22 -11.13
N HIS A 48 9.41 -8.30 -11.16
CA HIS A 48 10.23 -8.34 -9.94
C HIS A 48 10.16 -7.04 -9.14
N GLU A 49 10.01 -5.88 -9.78
CA GLU A 49 9.82 -4.60 -9.07
C GLU A 49 8.45 -4.50 -8.43
N VAL A 50 7.39 -4.91 -9.15
CA VAL A 50 6.03 -4.96 -8.63
C VAL A 50 5.94 -5.93 -7.46
N ALA A 51 6.53 -7.12 -7.60
CA ALA A 51 6.58 -8.12 -6.53
C ALA A 51 7.34 -7.61 -5.30
N ALA A 52 8.44 -6.86 -5.50
CA ALA A 52 9.20 -6.28 -4.40
C ALA A 52 8.43 -5.20 -3.65
N ALA A 53 7.77 -4.30 -4.38
CA ALA A 53 6.91 -3.27 -3.79
C ALA A 53 5.75 -3.89 -2.98
N LEU A 54 5.16 -5.00 -3.46
CA LEU A 54 4.13 -5.74 -2.74
C LEU A 54 4.70 -6.45 -1.49
N ALA A 55 5.69 -7.33 -1.67
CA ALA A 55 6.20 -8.18 -0.60
C ALA A 55 6.81 -7.35 0.54
N LEU A 56 7.67 -6.39 0.20
CA LEU A 56 8.46 -5.63 1.17
C LEU A 56 7.82 -4.31 1.56
N GLY A 57 7.06 -3.68 0.65
CA GLY A 57 6.38 -2.41 0.92
C GLY A 57 4.98 -2.55 1.54
N ARG A 58 4.38 -3.75 1.49
CA ARG A 58 3.05 -4.03 2.05
C ARG A 58 3.04 -5.25 2.96
N GLU A 59 3.23 -6.46 2.42
CA GLU A 59 3.00 -7.71 3.16
C GLU A 59 3.85 -7.80 4.44
N HIS A 60 5.10 -7.37 4.37
CA HIS A 60 6.02 -7.41 5.53
C HIS A 60 5.81 -6.27 6.54
N ILE A 61 5.18 -5.16 6.15
CA ILE A 61 5.07 -3.94 6.99
C ILE A 61 3.71 -3.86 7.68
N ILE A 62 2.63 -4.24 6.98
CA ILE A 62 1.25 -4.07 7.43
C ILE A 62 0.99 -4.72 8.81
N PRO A 63 1.42 -5.97 9.09
CA PRO A 63 1.18 -6.58 10.40
C PRO A 63 1.77 -5.79 11.57
N GLY A 64 3.03 -5.36 11.45
CA GLY A 64 3.71 -4.59 12.48
C GLY A 64 3.05 -3.22 12.70
N MET A 65 2.71 -2.53 11.61
CA MET A 65 2.00 -1.25 11.67
C MET A 65 0.62 -1.38 12.32
N PHE A 66 -0.15 -2.42 11.95
CA PHE A 66 -1.49 -2.65 12.50
C PHE A 66 -1.47 -3.03 13.97
N ARG A 67 -0.50 -3.85 14.42
CA ARG A 67 -0.26 -4.11 15.84
C ARG A 67 0.03 -2.83 16.62
N ALA A 68 0.91 -1.98 16.08
CA ALA A 68 1.25 -0.71 16.71
C ALA A 68 0.04 0.23 16.80
N ILE A 69 -0.81 0.27 15.77
CA ILE A 69 -2.08 1.01 15.80
C ILE A 69 -2.94 0.46 16.92
N LEU A 70 -3.31 -0.83 16.90
CA LEU A 70 -4.19 -1.46 17.90
C LEU A 70 -3.70 -1.24 19.35
N ALA A 71 -2.39 -1.30 19.57
CA ALA A 71 -1.80 -1.09 20.89
C ALA A 71 -1.86 0.38 21.38
N ARG A 72 -2.03 1.35 20.48
CA ARG A 72 -1.93 2.79 20.78
C ARG A 72 -3.22 3.58 20.58
N THR A 73 -4.26 3.03 19.94
CA THR A 73 -5.48 3.80 19.66
C THR A 73 -6.31 4.12 20.91
N GLY A 74 -6.19 3.29 21.96
CA GLY A 74 -7.07 3.36 23.14
C GLY A 74 -8.52 2.93 22.89
N ILE A 75 -8.86 2.48 21.68
CA ILE A 75 -10.18 2.00 21.28
C ILE A 75 -10.24 0.49 21.50
N GLY A 76 -11.15 0.01 22.34
CA GLY A 76 -11.32 -1.41 22.61
C GLY A 76 -12.01 -2.16 21.46
N PRO A 77 -11.89 -3.50 21.42
CA PRO A 77 -12.56 -4.32 20.40
C PRO A 77 -14.10 -4.24 20.48
N ALA A 78 -14.66 -3.95 21.65
CA ALA A 78 -16.10 -3.73 21.80
C ALA A 78 -16.56 -2.37 21.24
N ASP A 79 -15.69 -1.35 21.28
CA ASP A 79 -16.00 0.00 20.83
C ASP A 79 -15.98 0.11 19.30
N ALA A 80 -15.09 -0.65 18.64
CA ALA A 80 -14.95 -0.67 17.19
C ALA A 80 -14.70 -2.10 16.66
N PRO A 81 -15.71 -3.01 16.73
CA PRO A 81 -15.52 -4.42 16.41
C PRO A 81 -15.11 -4.66 14.95
N THR A 82 -15.67 -3.90 14.00
CA THR A 82 -15.29 -3.99 12.58
C THR A 82 -13.84 -3.55 12.34
N PHE A 83 -13.40 -2.49 13.00
CA PHE A 83 -12.02 -2.00 12.89
C PHE A 83 -11.02 -3.02 13.43
N HIS A 84 -11.26 -3.54 14.63
CA HIS A 84 -10.44 -4.59 15.23
C HIS A 84 -10.46 -5.88 14.40
N GLY A 85 -11.63 -6.31 13.93
CA GLY A 85 -11.75 -7.49 13.07
C GLY A 85 -10.95 -7.36 11.78
N TYR A 86 -11.02 -6.20 11.12
CA TYR A 86 -10.28 -5.93 9.89
C TYR A 86 -8.76 -5.96 10.10
N LEU A 87 -8.24 -5.29 11.12
CA LEU A 87 -6.80 -5.24 11.38
C LEU A 87 -6.25 -6.60 11.83
N ASN A 88 -6.94 -7.30 12.74
CA ASN A 88 -6.53 -8.63 13.21
C ASN A 88 -6.53 -9.68 12.09
N ARG A 89 -7.48 -9.59 11.15
CA ARG A 89 -7.53 -10.45 9.96
C ARG A 89 -6.29 -10.28 9.10
N HIS A 90 -5.86 -9.03 8.84
CA HIS A 90 -4.66 -8.73 8.07
C HIS A 90 -3.39 -9.16 8.80
N ILE A 91 -3.31 -8.93 10.11
CA ILE A 91 -2.17 -9.40 10.91
C ILE A 91 -1.99 -10.92 10.77
N HIS A 92 -3.06 -11.70 10.93
CA HIS A 92 -2.99 -13.17 10.81
C HIS A 92 -2.70 -13.64 9.38
N LEU A 93 -3.40 -13.09 8.39
CA LEU A 93 -3.23 -13.52 6.99
C LEU A 93 -1.85 -13.18 6.43
N ASP A 94 -1.40 -11.95 6.70
CA ASP A 94 -0.21 -11.42 6.04
C ASP A 94 1.07 -12.01 6.67
N GLU A 95 1.08 -12.27 7.98
CA GLU A 95 2.24 -12.85 8.68
C GLU A 95 2.45 -14.34 8.36
N ASP A 96 1.40 -15.15 8.50
CA ASP A 96 1.54 -16.61 8.44
C ASP A 96 1.65 -17.14 7.01
N PHE A 97 1.05 -16.45 6.04
CA PHE A 97 0.90 -16.95 4.67
C PHE A 97 1.45 -16.00 3.61
N HIS A 98 0.98 -14.75 3.58
CA HIS A 98 1.29 -13.89 2.42
C HIS A 98 2.74 -13.39 2.41
N ALA A 99 3.35 -13.08 3.56
CA ALA A 99 4.74 -12.66 3.60
C ALA A 99 5.72 -13.75 3.10
N PRO A 100 5.68 -15.01 3.59
CA PRO A 100 6.54 -16.07 3.05
C PRO A 100 6.32 -16.35 1.55
N MET A 101 5.06 -16.36 1.09
CA MET A 101 4.74 -16.64 -0.31
C MET A 101 5.18 -15.50 -1.24
N SER A 102 5.00 -14.24 -0.83
CA SER A 102 5.40 -13.08 -1.61
C SER A 102 6.92 -12.97 -1.75
N LEU A 103 7.68 -13.33 -0.70
CA LEU A 103 9.14 -13.42 -0.77
C LEU A 103 9.63 -14.55 -1.69
N LYS A 104 8.96 -15.71 -1.68
CA LYS A 104 9.26 -16.81 -2.63
C LYS A 104 8.99 -16.39 -4.08
N LEU A 105 7.87 -15.70 -4.33
CA LEU A 105 7.55 -15.14 -5.65
C LEU A 105 8.64 -14.15 -6.09
N LEU A 106 9.02 -13.21 -5.21
CA LEU A 106 10.07 -12.24 -5.51
C LEU A 106 11.40 -12.93 -5.84
N ALA A 107 11.82 -13.91 -5.03
CA ALA A 107 13.05 -14.66 -5.26
C ALA A 107 13.02 -15.39 -6.62
N ALA A 108 11.88 -15.99 -6.98
CA ALA A 108 11.70 -16.67 -8.26
C ALA A 108 11.77 -15.69 -9.45
N LEU A 109 11.20 -14.49 -9.33
CA LEU A 109 11.23 -13.47 -10.38
C LEU A 109 12.62 -12.84 -10.57
N CYS A 110 13.37 -12.67 -9.48
CA CYS A 110 14.75 -12.24 -9.52
C CYS A 110 15.68 -13.34 -10.06
N ALA A 111 15.41 -14.61 -9.77
CA ALA A 111 16.14 -15.77 -10.30
C ALA A 111 17.68 -15.71 -10.12
N GLY A 112 18.16 -15.04 -9.07
CA GLY A 112 19.59 -14.84 -8.82
C GLY A 112 20.28 -13.81 -9.73
N ASP A 113 19.53 -13.13 -10.59
CA ASP A 113 20.03 -12.04 -11.43
C ASP A 113 20.29 -10.78 -10.58
N GLY A 114 21.55 -10.36 -10.52
CA GLY A 114 21.98 -9.23 -9.70
C GLY A 114 21.34 -7.89 -10.10
N GLU A 115 21.06 -7.68 -11.38
CA GLU A 115 20.40 -6.46 -11.86
C GLU A 115 18.94 -6.43 -11.40
N LYS A 116 18.22 -7.56 -11.56
CA LYS A 116 16.84 -7.66 -11.08
C LYS A 116 16.74 -7.52 -9.57
N VAL A 117 17.71 -8.06 -8.82
CA VAL A 117 17.77 -7.88 -7.37
C VAL A 117 17.95 -6.41 -7.00
N ALA A 118 18.86 -5.69 -7.65
CA ALA A 118 19.08 -4.26 -7.40
C ALA A 118 17.83 -3.43 -7.74
N GLN A 119 17.19 -3.72 -8.88
CA GLN A 119 15.93 -3.11 -9.31
C GLN A 119 14.78 -3.37 -8.30
N ALA A 120 14.63 -4.61 -7.85
CA ALA A 120 13.65 -4.99 -6.83
C ALA A 120 13.89 -4.25 -5.50
N GLN A 121 15.15 -4.15 -5.05
CA GLN A 121 15.50 -3.41 -3.84
C GLN A 121 15.16 -1.92 -3.96
N ALA A 122 15.44 -1.31 -5.10
CA ALA A 122 15.10 0.09 -5.37
C ALA A 122 13.57 0.31 -5.35
N ALA A 123 12.81 -0.58 -5.99
CA ALA A 123 11.35 -0.52 -6.00
C ALA A 123 10.74 -0.70 -4.60
N ALA A 124 11.27 -1.63 -3.81
CA ALA A 124 10.86 -1.83 -2.41
C ALA A 124 11.12 -0.58 -1.57
N ARG A 125 12.34 0.00 -1.64
CA ARG A 125 12.68 1.24 -0.94
C ARG A 125 11.70 2.36 -1.31
N ARG A 126 11.47 2.58 -2.62
CA ARG A 126 10.54 3.60 -3.11
C ARG A 126 9.12 3.41 -2.56
N ALA A 127 8.63 2.17 -2.48
CA ALA A 127 7.32 1.87 -1.92
C ALA A 127 7.22 2.16 -0.41
N VAL A 128 8.28 1.88 0.35
CA VAL A 128 8.36 2.18 1.78
C VAL A 128 8.42 3.69 2.02
N GLU A 129 9.26 4.41 1.27
CA GLU A 129 9.38 5.87 1.36
C GLU A 129 8.05 6.57 1.04
N ALA A 130 7.34 6.12 0.00
CA ALA A 130 6.01 6.64 -0.32
C ALA A 130 4.99 6.41 0.82
N ARG A 131 5.07 5.25 1.50
CA ARG A 131 4.20 4.97 2.66
C ARG A 131 4.50 5.89 3.84
N ILE A 132 5.78 6.18 4.10
CA ILE A 132 6.19 7.13 5.14
C ILE A 132 5.62 8.52 4.79
N ALA A 133 5.84 9.00 3.57
CA ALA A 133 5.32 10.29 3.11
C ALA A 133 3.79 10.39 3.19
N LEU A 134 3.06 9.29 2.93
CA LEU A 134 1.62 9.23 3.13
C LEU A 134 1.25 9.52 4.58
N TRP A 135 1.87 8.83 5.54
CA TRP A 135 1.55 8.98 6.96
C TRP A 135 2.01 10.32 7.52
N ASP A 136 3.15 10.85 7.07
CA ASP A 136 3.59 12.21 7.42
C ASP A 136 2.58 13.25 6.94
N GLY A 137 2.06 13.09 5.72
CA GLY A 137 1.03 13.96 5.18
C GLY A 137 -0.31 13.85 5.92
N VAL A 138 -0.70 12.64 6.35
CA VAL A 138 -1.88 12.45 7.21
C VAL A 138 -1.68 13.15 8.56
N LEU A 139 -0.50 12.98 9.19
CA LEU A 139 -0.18 13.65 10.45
C LEU A 139 -0.23 15.17 10.32
N ALA A 140 0.34 15.72 9.24
CA ALA A 140 0.33 17.15 8.96
C ALA A 140 -1.09 17.71 8.75
N ALA A 141 -2.03 16.92 8.23
CA ALA A 141 -3.42 17.33 8.04
C ALA A 141 -4.26 17.26 9.33
N LEU A 142 -3.74 16.64 10.40
CA LEU A 142 -4.39 16.57 11.71
C LEU A 142 -3.94 17.69 12.68
N GLY A 143 -2.88 18.43 12.33
CA GLY A 143 -2.40 19.61 13.05
C GLY A 143 -2.87 20.90 12.41
#